data_AF-A0A7C7LRA1-F1
#
_entry.id   AF-A0A7C7LRA1-F1
#
_cell.length_a   1.000
_cell.length_b   1.000
_cell.length_c   1.000
_cell.angle_alpha   90.00
_cell.angle_beta   90.00
_cell.angle_gamma   90.00
#
_symmetry.space_group_name_H-M   'P 1'
#
loop_
_entity.id
_entity.type
_entity.pdbx_description
1 polymer ?
#
loop_
_entity_poly.entity_id
_entity_poly.type
_entity_poly.pdbx_seq_one_letter_code
_entity_poly.pdbx_strand_id
1 'polypeptide(L)' 'PDHHVFSEDDFTRFGSGGVLMTAKDAVKCRTFARPNWWQVELKVDLPPEFIDGVLHQLSSGAEGAK' A
#
# COMPACT_ATOMS: atom_id res chain seq x y z
N PRO A 1 12.55 -1.24 -6.60
CA PRO A 1 12.15 -2.61 -6.18
C PRO A 1 11.03 -2.54 -5.14
N ASP A 2 10.00 -3.38 -5.25
CA ASP A 2 8.79 -3.33 -4.42
C ASP A 2 9.03 -3.62 -2.92
N HIS A 3 10.14 -4.30 -2.63
CA HIS A 3 10.58 -4.75 -1.30
C HIS A 3 11.76 -3.94 -0.76
N HIS A 4 11.87 -2.66 -1.10
CA HIS A 4 12.90 -1.83 -0.48
C HIS A 4 12.72 -1.83 1.04
N VAL A 5 13.79 -2.20 1.75
CA VAL A 5 13.89 -2.23 3.21
C VAL A 5 14.39 -0.86 3.64
N PHE A 6 13.48 -0.04 4.13
CA PHE A 6 13.81 1.31 4.55
C PHE A 6 14.56 1.31 5.89
N SER A 7 15.53 2.21 5.98
CA SER A 7 16.24 2.61 7.18
C SER A 7 16.07 4.12 7.41
N GLU A 8 16.46 4.63 8.58
CA GLU A 8 16.45 6.07 8.84
C GLU A 8 17.36 6.85 7.89
N ASP A 9 18.47 6.23 7.46
CA ASP A 9 19.49 6.85 6.61
C ASP A 9 18.95 7.22 5.22
N ASP A 10 17.98 6.47 4.72
CA ASP A 10 17.29 6.72 3.44
C ASP A 10 16.55 8.07 3.43
N PHE A 11 16.27 8.64 4.60
CA PHE A 11 15.50 9.88 4.78
C PHE A 11 16.33 11.07 5.29
N THR A 12 17.64 10.90 5.50
CA THR A 12 18.55 11.96 5.99
C THR A 12 18.47 13.23 5.15
N ARG A 13 18.35 13.10 3.83
CA ARG A 13 18.20 14.22 2.87
C ARG A 13 16.99 15.11 3.14
N PHE A 14 15.97 14.63 3.83
CA PHE A 14 14.78 15.40 4.16
C PHE A 14 14.95 16.24 5.42
N GLY A 15 15.97 15.97 6.26
CA GLY A 15 16.25 16.75 7.46
C GLY A 15 15.04 16.87 8.39
N SER A 16 14.63 18.10 8.69
CA SER A 16 13.40 18.42 9.44
C SER A 16 12.16 18.58 8.55
N GLY A 17 12.30 18.41 7.23
CA GLY A 17 11.22 18.43 6.26
C GLY A 17 10.25 17.27 6.48
N GLY A 18 9.02 17.46 6.02
CA GLY A 18 8.00 16.42 6.06
C GLY A 18 8.18 15.40 4.94
N VAL A 19 7.77 14.16 5.19
CA VAL A 19 7.83 13.06 4.22
C VAL A 19 6.41 12.57 3.96
N LEU A 20 6.06 12.43 2.68
CA LEU A 20 4.80 11.82 2.25
C LEU A 20 5.10 10.47 1.60
N MET A 21 4.39 9.42 2.02
CA MET A 21 4.60 8.06 1.51
C MET A 21 3.28 7.32 1.24
N THR A 22 3.38 6.17 0.57
CA THR A 22 2.26 5.26 0.39
C THR A 22 1.99 4.47 1.66
N ALA A 23 0.78 3.93 1.83
CA ALA A 23 0.45 3.08 2.98
C ALA A 23 1.40 1.87 3.13
N LYS A 24 1.87 1.31 2.01
CA LYS A 24 2.83 0.19 2.01
C LYS A 24 4.16 0.58 2.65
N ASP A 25 4.68 1.75 2.30
CA ASP A 25 5.98 2.20 2.81
C ASP A 25 5.85 2.72 4.25
N ALA A 26 4.70 3.28 4.62
CA ALA A 26 4.40 3.66 6.01
C ALA A 26 4.46 2.48 6.98
N VAL A 27 3.97 1.30 6.57
CA VAL A 27 4.11 0.08 7.37
C VAL A 27 5.58 -0.30 7.59
N LYS A 28 6.44 -0.11 6.58
CA LYS A 28 7.88 -0.42 6.67
C LYS A 28 8.63 0.57 7.57
N CYS A 29 8.23 1.83 7.59
CA CYS A 29 8.91 2.90 8.34
C CYS A 29 8.37 3.10 9.76
N ARG A 30 7.34 2.34 10.17
CA ARG A 30 6.55 2.59 11.40
C ARG A 30 7.39 2.72 12.68
N THR A 31 8.50 2.00 12.79
CA THR A 31 9.35 1.98 13.99
C THR A 31 10.22 3.23 14.15
N PHE A 32 10.45 3.99 13.09
CA PHE A 32 11.33 5.16 13.09
C PHE A 32 10.70 6.41 12.46
N ALA A 33 9.42 6.34 12.07
CA ALA A 33 8.69 7.46 11.49
C ALA A 33 8.63 8.65 12.46
N ARG A 34 8.75 9.87 11.90
CA ARG A 34 8.72 11.12 12.67
C ARG A 34 7.30 11.72 12.69
N PRO A 35 6.98 12.61 13.66
CA PRO A 35 5.64 13.21 13.77
C PRO A 35 5.16 13.97 12.53
N ASN A 36 6.09 14.49 11.72
CA ASN A 36 5.82 15.23 10.49
C ASN A 36 5.89 14.34 9.23
N TRP A 37 5.77 13.02 9.39
CA TRP A 37 5.72 12.09 8.28
C TRP A 37 4.30 11.55 8.13
N TRP A 38 3.82 11.49 6.89
CA TRP A 38 2.43 11.21 6.58
C TRP A 38 2.32 10.11 5.53
N GLN A 39 1.26 9.31 5.63
CA GLN A 39 0.82 8.44 4.56
C GLN A 39 -0.38 9.05 3.85
N VAL A 40 -0.50 8.82 2.54
CA VAL A 40 -1.72 9.17 1.80
C VAL A 40 -2.77 8.09 2.02
N GLU A 41 -3.94 8.48 2.53
CA GLU A 41 -5.11 7.62 2.58
C GLU A 41 -5.69 7.44 1.18
N LEU A 42 -5.99 6.20 0.80
CA LEU A 42 -6.67 5.87 -0.44
C LEU A 42 -8.10 5.45 -0.12
N LYS A 43 -9.07 6.17 -0.69
CA LYS A 43 -10.46 5.76 -0.72
C LYS A 43 -10.80 5.25 -2.13
N VAL A 44 -11.40 4.07 -2.21
CA VAL A 44 -11.88 3.48 -3.46
C VAL A 44 -13.36 3.18 -3.30
N ASP A 45 -14.17 3.74 -4.19
CA ASP A 45 -15.59 3.43 -4.30
C ASP A 45 -15.77 2.42 -5.45
N LEU A 46 -16.19 1.20 -5.12
CA LEU A 46 -16.42 0.14 -6.10
C LEU A 46 -17.92 0.03 -6.41
N PRO A 47 -18.31 -0.22 -7.68
CA PRO A 47 -19.70 -0.53 -8.01
C PRO A 47 -20.19 -1.75 -7.22
N PRO A 48 -21.45 -1.76 -6.75
CA PRO A 48 -22.01 -2.89 -5.99
C PRO A 48 -21.81 -4.25 -6.68
N GLU A 49 -21.93 -4.29 -8.00
CA GLU A 49 -21.79 -5.47 -8.85
C GLU A 49 -20.35 -5.97 -9.02
N PHE A 50 -19.34 -5.19 -8.60
CA PHE A 50 -17.94 -5.55 -8.79
C PHE A 50 -17.57 -6.84 -8.05
N ILE A 51 -18.01 -6.97 -6.79
CA ILE A 51 -17.69 -8.13 -5.96
C ILE A 51 -18.33 -9.40 -6.53
N ASP A 52 -19.58 -9.32 -6.98
CA ASP A 52 -20.28 -10.44 -7.61
C ASP A 52 -19.55 -10.91 -8.87
N GLY A 53 -19.09 -9.98 -9.70
CA GLY A 53 -18.29 -10.28 -10.89
C GLY A 53 -16.97 -11.00 -10.57
N VAL A 54 -16.24 -10.53 -9.55
CA VAL A 54 -15.01 -11.16 -9.08
C VAL A 54 -15.27 -12.58 -8.55
N LEU A 55 -16.31 -12.76 -7.72
CA LEU A 55 -16.66 -14.06 -7.16
C LEU A 55 -17.06 -15.07 -8.25
N HIS A 56 -17.79 -14.62 -9.27
CA HIS A 56 -18.14 -15.45 -10.42
C HIS A 56 -16.89 -15.89 -11.21
N GLN A 57 -15.91 -15.02 -11.40
CA GLN A 57 -14.65 -15.36 -12.07
C GLN A 57 -13.80 -16.35 -11.25
N LEU A 58 -13.72 -16.17 -9.93
CA LEU A 58 -12.99 -17.10 -9.06
C LEU A 58 -13.63 -18.50 -9.05
N SER A 59 -14.96 -18.55 -9.10
CA SER A 59 -15.71 -19.82 -9.12
C SER A 59 -15.57 -20.55 -10.46
N SER A 60 -15.61 -19.82 -11.58
CA SER A 60 -15.46 -20.40 -12.92
C SER A 60 -13.99 -20.71 -13.29
N GLY A 61 -13.03 -19.98 -12.72
CA GLY A 61 -11.59 -20.26 -12.88
C GLY A 61 -11.11 -21.52 -12.16
N ALA A 62 -11.81 -21.96 -11.10
CA ALA A 62 -11.54 -23.24 -10.43
C ALA A 62 -11.94 -24.46 -11.28
N GLU A 63 -12.88 -24.29 -12.22
CA GLU A 63 -13.32 -25.35 -13.15
C GLU A 63 -12.47 -25.42 -14.44
N GLY A 64 -11.73 -24.36 -14.76
CA GLY A 64 -10.90 -24.24 -15.96
C GLY A 64 -9.42 -24.63 -15.79
N ALA A 65 -8.98 -24.96 -14.58
CA ALA A 65 -7.63 -25.49 -14.32
C ALA A 65 -7.61 -27.02 -14.47
N LYS A 66 -7.75 -27.51 -15.70
CA LYS A 66 -7.48 -28.90 -16.05
C LYS A 66 -6.65 -28.99 -17.32
#